data_AF-A0A540VBG7-F1
#
_entry.id   AF-A0A540VBG7-F1
#
_cell.length_a   1.000
_cell.length_b   1.000
_cell.length_c   1.000
_cell.angle_alpha   90.00
_cell.angle_beta   90.00
_cell.angle_gamma   90.00
#
_symmetry.space_group_name_H-M   'P 1'
#
loop_
_entity.id
_entity.type
_entity.pdbx_description
1 polymer ?
#
loop_
_entity_poly.entity_id
_entity_poly.type
_entity_poly.pdbx_seq_one_letter_code
_entity_poly.pdbx_strand_id
1 'polypeptide(L)' 'MTDTPNPGSDEAAERGCLCPRFDNAKGRGAGGSEGEDAMFWIAPSCPLHGERETVRQAYTRNGDTR' A
#
# COMPACT_ATOMS: atom_id res chain seq x y z
N MET A 1 -14.84 -9.57 -7.85
CA MET A 1 -13.75 -8.60 -7.64
C MET A 1 -13.33 -8.78 -6.21
N THR A 2 -12.10 -9.21 -5.95
CA THR A 2 -11.61 -9.30 -4.57
C THR A 2 -11.32 -7.88 -4.11
N ASP A 3 -12.26 -7.29 -3.38
CA ASP A 3 -12.03 -6.00 -2.72
C ASP A 3 -10.75 -6.12 -1.88
N THR A 4 -9.80 -5.24 -2.15
CA THR A 4 -8.57 -5.13 -1.37
C THR A 4 -8.92 -4.37 -0.10
N PRO A 5 -8.84 -4.99 1.08
CA PRO A 5 -9.24 -4.35 2.33
C PRO A 5 -8.31 -3.17 2.64
N ASN A 6 -8.81 -2.22 3.43
CA ASN A 6 -8.05 -1.02 3.78
C ASN A 6 -6.71 -1.35 4.47
N PRO A 7 -5.63 -0.58 4.19
CA PRO A 7 -4.34 -0.76 4.84
C PRO A 7 -4.43 -0.78 6.37
N GLY A 8 -3.84 -1.82 6.97
CA GLY A 8 -3.80 -1.98 8.43
C GLY A 8 -5.10 -2.48 9.08
N SER A 9 -6.14 -2.80 8.29
CA SER A 9 -7.35 -3.44 8.83
C SER A 9 -7.11 -4.87 9.33
N ASP A 10 -8.04 -5.37 10.13
CA ASP A 10 -7.98 -6.75 10.64
C ASP A 10 -8.03 -7.75 9.48
N GLU A 11 -8.94 -7.55 8.53
CA GLU A 11 -9.05 -8.35 7.30
C GLU A 11 -7.80 -8.25 6.42
N ALA A 12 -7.19 -7.07 6.30
CA ALA A 12 -5.95 -6.91 5.54
C ALA A 12 -4.80 -7.68 6.20
N ALA A 13 -4.71 -7.65 7.54
CA ALA A 13 -3.69 -8.38 8.27
C ALA A 13 -3.84 -9.90 8.12
N GLU A 14 -5.07 -10.42 8.13
CA GLU A 14 -5.37 -11.84 7.85
C GLU A 14 -4.90 -12.27 6.45
N ARG A 15 -4.88 -11.33 5.49
CA ARG A 15 -4.40 -11.54 4.12
C ARG A 15 -2.91 -11.24 3.93
N GLY A 16 -2.16 -10.91 4.99
CA GLY A 16 -0.71 -10.65 4.93
C GLY A 16 -0.29 -9.19 4.75
N CYS A 17 -1.17 -8.23 5.05
CA CYS A 17 -0.82 -6.79 5.07
C CYS A 17 0.34 -6.51 6.02
N LEU A 18 1.27 -5.66 5.59
CA LEU A 18 2.38 -5.15 6.40
C LEU A 18 2.24 -3.67 6.76
N CYS A 19 1.15 -3.00 6.33
CA CYS A 19 0.94 -1.59 6.64
C CYS A 19 0.70 -1.37 8.15
N PRO A 20 1.13 -0.23 8.72
CA PRO A 20 0.95 0.07 10.13
C PRO A 20 -0.53 -0.03 10.55
N ARG A 21 -0.82 -0.79 11.60
CA ARG A 21 -2.21 -1.00 12.05
C ARG A 21 -2.70 0.13 12.95
N PHE A 22 -1.86 0.61 13.86
CA PHE A 22 -2.26 1.67 14.80
C PHE A 22 -2.31 3.04 14.13
N ASP A 23 -1.32 3.37 13.30
CA ASP A 23 -1.30 4.66 12.58
C ASP A 23 -2.42 4.78 11.55
N ASN A 24 -2.92 3.66 11.02
CA ASN A 24 -4.08 3.61 10.11
C ASN A 24 -5.40 3.34 10.83
N ALA A 25 -5.42 3.42 12.17
CA ALA A 25 -6.61 3.20 13.00
C ALA A 25 -7.38 1.90 12.63
N LYS A 26 -6.63 0.82 12.41
CA LYS A 26 -7.15 -0.50 11.98
C LYS A 26 -7.99 -0.43 10.70
N GLY A 27 -7.55 0.38 9.73
CA GLY A 27 -8.20 0.52 8.43
C GLY A 27 -9.28 1.59 8.36
N ARG A 28 -9.47 2.40 9.41
CA ARG A 28 -10.36 3.58 9.37
C ARG A 28 -9.76 4.74 8.60
N GLY A 29 -8.43 4.93 8.71
CA GLY A 29 -7.71 6.05 8.13
C GLY A 29 -6.70 6.66 9.10
N ALA A 30 -5.68 7.30 8.57
CA ALA A 30 -4.61 7.96 9.29
C ALA A 30 -5.00 9.40 9.65
N GLY A 31 -4.49 9.91 10.77
CA GLY A 31 -4.65 11.31 11.16
C GLY A 31 -6.10 11.75 11.42
N GLY A 32 -7.01 10.80 11.66
CA GLY A 32 -8.45 11.09 11.82
C GLY A 32 -9.24 11.19 10.51
N SER A 33 -8.63 10.86 9.37
CA SER A 33 -9.37 10.68 8.12
C SER A 33 -10.25 9.43 8.18
N GLU A 34 -11.37 9.45 7.46
CA GLU A 34 -12.35 8.37 7.41
C GLU A 34 -13.17 8.40 6.11
N GLY A 35 -13.91 7.33 5.84
CA GLY A 35 -14.80 7.25 4.68
C GLY A 35 -14.06 7.22 3.35
N GLU A 36 -14.63 7.87 2.34
CA GLU A 36 -14.09 7.92 0.97
C GLU A 36 -12.77 8.71 0.88
N ASP A 37 -12.55 9.65 1.80
CA ASP A 37 -11.36 10.50 1.87
C ASP A 37 -10.30 9.97 2.85
N ALA A 38 -10.42 8.71 3.29
CA ALA A 38 -9.48 8.10 4.21
C ALA A 38 -8.07 8.00 3.59
N MET A 39 -7.08 8.49 4.33
CA MET A 39 -5.66 8.42 3.96
C MET A 39 -4.98 7.29 4.73
N PHE A 40 -3.96 6.67 4.16
CA PHE A 40 -3.28 5.53 4.79
C PHE A 40 -1.76 5.59 4.64
N TRP A 41 -1.06 5.22 5.69
CA TRP A 41 0.37 4.91 5.65
C TRP A 41 0.57 3.54 5.03
N ILE A 42 1.33 3.49 3.93
CA ILE A 42 1.61 2.26 3.19
C ILE A 42 3.03 1.81 3.48
N ALA A 43 3.19 0.55 3.91
CA ALA A 43 4.50 -0.08 3.90
C ALA A 43 4.89 -0.40 2.45
N PRO A 44 6.02 0.10 1.91
CA PRO A 44 6.40 -0.12 0.52
C PRO A 44 6.59 -1.60 0.15
N SER A 45 6.89 -2.45 1.14
CA SER A 45 7.02 -3.90 1.00
C SER A 45 5.72 -4.66 1.27
N CYS A 46 4.60 -3.99 1.53
CA CYS A 46 3.32 -4.66 1.76
C CYS A 46 2.90 -5.40 0.48
N PRO A 47 2.72 -6.73 0.50
CA PRO A 47 2.31 -7.48 -0.69
C PRO A 47 0.86 -7.20 -1.10
N LEU A 48 0.07 -6.53 -0.26
CA LEU A 48 -1.31 -6.13 -0.57
C LEU A 48 -1.44 -4.69 -1.06
N HIS A 49 -0.55 -3.79 -0.62
CA HIS A 49 -0.72 -2.34 -0.83
C HIS A 49 0.55 -1.61 -1.29
N GLY A 50 1.73 -2.21 -1.12
CA GLY A 50 3.04 -1.64 -1.43
C GLY A 50 3.44 -1.80 -2.90
N GLU A 51 2.76 -2.68 -3.65
CA GLU A 51 3.00 -2.86 -5.07
C GLU A 51 2.39 -1.71 -5.88
N ARG A 52 3.20 -0.68 -6.13
CA ARG A 52 2.97 0.23 -7.25
C ARG A 52 3.39 -0.48 -8.54
N GLU A 53 2.44 -1.06 -9.26
CA GLU A 53 2.59 -1.62 -10.62
C GLU A 53 3.04 -0.60 -11.71
N THR A 54 3.73 0.49 -11.39
CA THR A 54 4.04 1.56 -12.36
C THR A 54 5.49 2.06 -12.40
N VAL A 55 6.47 1.38 -11.79
CA VAL A 55 7.89 1.81 -11.92
C VAL A 55 8.90 0.69 -12.16
N ARG A 56 8.56 -0.33 -12.97
CA ARG A 56 9.56 -1.34 -13.41
C ARG A 56 9.82 -1.41 -14.92
N GLN A 57 9.32 -0.47 -15.72
CA GLN A 57 9.61 -0.40 -17.16
C GLN A 57 10.45 0.81 -17.62
N ALA A 58 10.89 1.69 -16.71
CA ALA A 58 11.69 2.87 -17.08
C ALA A 58 13.21 2.74 -16.81
N TYR A 59 13.69 1.61 -16.29
CA TYR A 59 15.13 1.36 -16.11
C TYR A 59 15.62 0.23 -17.03
N THR A 60 15.25 0.27 -18.31
CA THR A 60 16.07 -0.37 -19.33
C THR A 60 17.36 0.43 -19.45
N ARG A 61 18.48 -0.21 -19.07
CA ARG A 61 19.85 0.16 -19.42
C ARG A 61 19.92 0.69 -20.85
N ASN A 62 19.99 2.01 -21.03
CA ASN A 62 20.56 2.56 -22.24
C ASN A 62 22.07 2.36 -22.15
N GLY A 63 22.58 1.48 -23.01
CA GLY A 63 24.00 1.35 -23.26
C GLY A 63 24.55 2.71 -23.68
N ASP A 64 25.52 3.21 -22.91
CA ASP A 64 26.38 4.30 -23.33
C ASP A 64 27.79 3.71 -23.53
N THR A 65 27.95 3.07 -24.69
CA THR A 65 29.26 3.00 -25.34
C THR A 65 29.49 4.35 -26.03
N ARG A 66 30.33 5.17 -25.42
CA ARG A 66 31.23 6.09 -26.13
C ARG A 66 32.56 6.16 -25.39
#